data_AF-A0A2V9CQZ7-F1
#
_entry.id   AF-A0A2V9CQZ7-F1
#
_cell.length_a   1.000
_cell.length_b   1.000
_cell.length_c   1.000
_cell.angle_alpha   90.00
_cell.angle_beta   90.00
_cell.angle_gamma   90.00
#
_symmetry.space_group_name_H-M   'P 1'
#
loop_
_entity.id
_entity.type
_entity.pdbx_description
1 polymer ?
#
loop_
_entity_poly.entity_id
_entity_poly.type
_entity_poly.pdbx_seq_one_letter_code
_entity_poly.pdbx_strand_id
1 'polypeptide(L)'
;MKMRTSTAVLSGIAAVLVSGWLGAKAQEGVGAAHHALIVTFSTADIGRQGHFYVGGHYAGEPGKETMDGAMYVEVWVPKAIRHPYPILFITGGGGQGAYSLLQTPDGRPGWAYDFVSQGYTVYMMDYPGQGRSAYVPGGLDGNLVPPPFRSTDGGSLDRRPATIVCGEQLAAGKEV
;
A
#
# COMPACT_ATOMS: atom_id res chain seq x y z
N MET A 1 30.03 -15.32 -81.45
CA MET A 1 29.72 -16.49 -80.59
C MET A 1 28.46 -16.17 -79.78
N LYS A 2 27.33 -16.85 -80.06
CA LYS A 2 26.01 -16.60 -79.46
C LYS A 2 25.96 -17.21 -78.05
N MET A 3 25.81 -16.39 -77.01
CA MET A 3 25.73 -16.85 -75.63
C MET A 3 24.27 -17.16 -75.29
N ARG A 4 23.95 -18.44 -75.08
CA ARG A 4 22.66 -18.92 -74.61
C ARG A 4 22.55 -18.67 -73.11
N THR A 5 21.76 -17.69 -72.69
CA THR A 5 21.43 -17.47 -71.29
C THR A 5 20.40 -18.51 -70.84
N SER A 6 20.83 -19.37 -69.92
CA SER A 6 20.06 -20.47 -69.35
C SER A 6 18.91 -19.93 -68.49
N THR A 7 17.67 -20.29 -68.84
CA THR A 7 16.41 -19.92 -68.17
C THR A 7 16.30 -20.40 -66.72
N ALA A 8 17.23 -21.22 -66.23
CA ALA A 8 17.22 -21.77 -64.86
C ALA A 8 17.57 -20.75 -63.77
N VAL A 9 18.27 -19.66 -64.08
CA VAL A 9 18.73 -18.70 -63.06
C VAL A 9 17.62 -17.72 -62.64
N LEU A 10 16.63 -17.48 -63.52
CA LEU A 10 15.54 -16.53 -63.24
C LEU A 10 14.47 -17.08 -62.26
N SER A 11 14.28 -18.40 -62.17
CA SER A 11 13.33 -18.98 -61.22
C SER A 11 13.83 -19.00 -59.77
N GLY A 12 15.16 -19.02 -59.55
CA GLY A 12 15.73 -19.02 -58.20
C GLY A 12 15.54 -17.70 -57.45
N ILE A 13 15.59 -16.57 -58.16
CA ILE A 13 15.48 -15.23 -57.56
C ILE A 13 14.02 -14.90 -57.21
N ALA A 14 13.05 -15.37 -57.99
CA ALA A 14 11.63 -15.18 -57.69
C ALA A 14 11.21 -15.86 -56.38
N ALA A 15 11.76 -17.05 -56.07
CA ALA A 15 11.43 -17.76 -54.84
C ALA A 15 11.99 -17.09 -53.57
N VAL A 16 13.13 -16.41 -53.67
CA VAL A 16 13.76 -15.68 -52.54
C VAL A 16 13.06 -14.35 -52.26
N LEU A 17 12.51 -13.69 -53.29
CA LEU A 17 11.78 -12.42 -53.08
C LEU A 17 10.35 -12.62 -52.57
N VAL A 18 9.69 -13.72 -52.92
CA VAL A 18 8.33 -14.04 -52.41
C VAL A 18 8.36 -14.49 -50.94
N SER A 19 9.42 -15.16 -50.50
CA SER A 19 9.60 -15.54 -49.09
C SER A 19 9.95 -14.33 -48.19
N GLY A 20 10.61 -13.30 -48.75
CA GLY A 20 10.86 -12.04 -48.04
C GLY A 20 9.61 -11.17 -47.83
N TRP A 21 8.60 -11.28 -48.69
CA TRP A 21 7.36 -10.50 -48.57
C TRP A 21 6.30 -11.14 -47.66
N LEU A 22 6.32 -12.47 -47.48
CA LEU A 22 5.42 -13.15 -46.54
C LEU A 22 5.94 -13.16 -45.09
N GLY A 23 7.24 -12.95 -44.87
CA GLY A 23 7.84 -12.93 -43.53
C GLY A 23 7.68 -11.60 -42.76
N ALA A 24 7.19 -10.54 -43.40
CA ALA A 24 7.15 -9.19 -42.81
C ALA A 24 5.79 -8.80 -42.18
N LYS A 25 4.82 -9.72 -42.07
CA LYS A 25 3.46 -9.43 -41.58
C LYS A 25 2.94 -10.42 -40.54
N ALA A 26 3.77 -10.83 -39.59
CA ALA A 26 3.32 -11.62 -38.45
C ALA A 26 4.17 -11.40 -37.19
N GLN A 27 4.20 -10.16 -36.71
CA GLN A 27 4.23 -9.90 -35.27
C GLN A 27 3.69 -8.49 -35.02
N GLU A 28 2.41 -8.27 -35.35
CA GLU A 28 1.64 -7.35 -34.53
C GLU A 28 1.62 -7.98 -33.14
N GLY A 29 2.48 -7.48 -32.26
CA GLY A 29 2.53 -7.94 -30.89
C GLY A 29 1.14 -7.83 -30.30
N VAL A 30 0.53 -8.97 -30.01
CA VAL A 30 -0.53 -9.08 -29.02
C VAL A 30 0.14 -8.79 -27.67
N GLY A 31 0.39 -7.52 -27.38
CA GLY A 31 1.38 -7.18 -26.38
C GLY A 31 1.36 -5.74 -25.93
N ALA A 32 0.19 -5.15 -25.68
CA ALA A 32 0.12 -3.86 -24.98
C ALA A 32 -1.26 -3.49 -24.37
N ALA A 33 -2.20 -4.42 -24.17
CA ALA A 33 -3.58 -4.04 -23.80
C ALA A 33 -4.13 -4.63 -22.50
N HIS A 34 -3.30 -5.16 -21.60
CA HIS A 34 -3.78 -5.67 -20.30
C HIS A 34 -3.69 -4.67 -19.14
N HIS A 35 -3.06 -3.50 -19.32
CA HIS A 35 -2.87 -2.51 -18.24
C HIS A 35 -3.88 -1.34 -18.25
N ALA A 36 -4.76 -1.25 -19.24
CA ALA A 36 -5.62 -0.06 -19.45
C ALA A 36 -6.88 -0.01 -18.55
N LEU A 37 -7.11 -1.00 -17.70
CA LEU A 37 -8.35 -1.11 -16.91
C LEU A 37 -8.21 -0.68 -15.44
N ILE A 38 -6.98 -0.60 -14.90
CA ILE A 38 -6.77 -0.20 -13.51
C ILE A 38 -6.53 1.31 -13.49
N VAL A 39 -7.45 2.05 -12.87
CA VAL A 39 -7.29 3.50 -12.67
C VAL A 39 -6.11 3.74 -11.74
N THR A 40 -5.13 4.50 -12.23
CA THR A 40 -3.95 4.92 -11.48
C THR A 40 -3.81 6.43 -11.59
N PHE A 41 -2.99 7.01 -10.71
CA PHE A 41 -2.70 8.45 -10.70
C PHE A 41 -1.21 8.68 -10.44
N SER A 42 -0.75 9.89 -10.77
CA SER A 42 0.66 10.27 -10.61
C SER A 42 1.04 10.45 -9.16
N THR A 43 2.24 9.98 -8.80
CA THR A 43 2.88 10.23 -7.50
C THR A 43 3.99 11.28 -7.60
N ALA A 44 4.04 12.03 -8.70
CA ALA A 44 5.16 12.90 -9.05
C ALA A 44 5.45 14.03 -8.05
N ASP A 45 4.51 14.40 -7.18
CA ASP A 45 4.72 15.47 -6.19
C ASP A 45 5.46 15.00 -4.93
N ILE A 46 5.58 13.68 -4.73
CA ILE A 46 6.37 13.10 -3.64
C ILE A 46 7.85 13.24 -3.99
N GLY A 47 8.59 13.99 -3.17
CA GLY A 47 10.03 14.18 -3.31
C GLY A 47 10.83 13.09 -2.60
N ARG A 48 10.39 12.69 -1.41
CA ARG A 48 10.98 11.59 -0.64
C ARG A 48 9.87 10.82 0.06
N GLN A 49 10.10 9.51 0.21
CA GLN A 49 9.26 8.63 1.01
C GLN A 49 10.13 7.80 1.94
N GLY A 50 9.57 7.39 3.06
CA GLY A 50 10.23 6.51 4.03
C GLY A 50 9.24 6.01 5.06
N HIS A 51 9.72 5.18 5.97
CA HIS A 51 8.94 4.73 7.11
C HIS A 51 9.85 4.49 8.30
N PHE A 52 9.25 4.46 9.48
CA PHE A 52 9.93 4.16 10.73
C PHE A 52 8.91 3.60 11.73
N TYR A 53 9.42 3.06 12.83
CA TYR A 53 8.62 2.61 13.95
C TYR A 53 8.82 3.55 15.14
N VAL A 54 7.76 3.79 15.90
CA VAL A 54 7.82 4.57 17.14
C VAL A 54 7.24 3.78 18.30
N GLY A 55 7.80 4.05 19.49
CA GLY A 55 7.42 3.33 20.71
C GLY A 55 7.81 1.86 20.65
N GLY A 56 6.98 1.05 21.28
CA GLY A 56 7.23 -0.37 21.45
C GLY A 56 8.22 -0.70 22.58
N HIS A 57 8.12 -1.94 23.05
CA HIS A 57 9.00 -2.50 24.07
C HIS A 57 9.13 -4.01 23.87
N TYR A 58 10.23 -4.58 24.35
CA TYR A 58 10.40 -6.02 24.37
C TYR A 58 9.64 -6.61 25.56
N ALA A 59 8.73 -7.54 25.28
CA ALA A 59 7.92 -8.23 26.28
C ALA A 59 8.10 -9.75 26.16
N GLY A 60 8.09 -10.45 27.30
CA GLY A 60 8.24 -11.90 27.37
C GLY A 60 9.36 -12.33 28.32
N GLU A 61 9.64 -13.64 28.33
CA GLU A 61 10.72 -14.22 29.13
C GLU A 61 12.10 -13.84 28.56
N PRO A 62 13.14 -13.71 29.41
CA PRO A 62 14.50 -13.44 28.96
C PRO A 62 14.98 -14.40 27.86
N GLY A 63 15.41 -13.85 26.73
CA GLY A 63 15.85 -14.60 25.55
C GLY A 63 14.72 -15.11 24.64
N LYS A 64 13.47 -14.76 24.95
CA LYS A 64 12.27 -15.07 24.14
C LYS A 64 11.38 -13.84 23.96
N GLU A 65 11.92 -12.65 24.19
CA GLU A 65 11.16 -11.41 24.12
C GLU A 65 10.72 -11.12 22.68
N THR A 66 9.52 -10.59 22.54
CA THR A 66 8.97 -10.10 21.27
C THR A 66 8.73 -8.59 21.36
N MET A 67 8.93 -7.88 20.26
CA MET A 67 8.64 -6.45 20.18
C MET A 67 7.12 -6.25 20.16
N ASP A 68 6.59 -5.64 21.23
CA ASP A 68 5.17 -5.34 21.44
C ASP A 68 4.92 -3.82 21.43
N GLY A 69 3.75 -3.38 20.96
CA GLY A 69 3.34 -1.98 21.04
C GLY A 69 4.03 -1.03 20.04
N ALA A 70 4.84 -1.55 19.11
CA ALA A 70 5.53 -0.72 18.12
C ALA A 70 4.57 -0.23 17.02
N MET A 71 4.63 1.07 16.71
CA MET A 71 3.73 1.71 15.75
C MET A 71 4.47 2.06 14.47
N TYR A 72 4.04 1.49 13.34
CA TYR A 72 4.53 1.82 12.02
C TYR A 72 4.02 3.21 11.59
N VAL A 73 4.92 4.03 11.06
CA VAL A 73 4.62 5.34 10.49
C VAL A 73 5.29 5.46 9.13
N GLU A 74 4.50 5.73 8.09
CA GLU A 74 4.99 6.11 6.77
C GLU A 74 5.01 7.62 6.62
N VAL A 75 6.07 8.14 6.00
CA VAL A 75 6.27 9.57 5.77
C VAL A 75 6.48 9.85 4.29
N TRP A 76 5.71 10.80 3.77
CA TRP A 76 5.92 11.39 2.45
C TRP A 76 6.25 12.87 2.59
N VAL A 77 7.38 13.25 1.99
CA VAL A 77 7.87 14.64 1.93
C VAL A 77 7.65 15.15 0.51
N PRO A 78 6.96 16.28 0.33
CA PRO A 78 6.71 16.85 -0.99
C PRO A 78 8.00 17.39 -1.61
N LYS A 79 8.04 17.51 -2.95
CA LYS A 79 9.15 18.16 -3.66
C LYS A 79 9.40 19.60 -3.20
N ALA A 80 8.34 20.31 -2.86
CA ALA A 80 8.39 21.65 -2.29
C ALA A 80 7.53 21.70 -1.02
N ILE A 81 8.18 21.84 0.13
CA ILE A 81 7.49 22.02 1.42
C ILE A 81 6.95 23.45 1.46
N ARG A 82 5.62 23.58 1.47
CA ARG A 82 4.91 24.87 1.50
C ARG A 82 4.33 25.21 2.87
N HIS A 83 4.28 24.24 3.76
CA HIS A 83 3.69 24.38 5.08
C HIS A 83 4.70 24.02 6.18
N PRO A 84 4.80 24.81 7.26
CA PRO A 84 5.77 24.56 8.33
C PRO A 84 5.40 23.36 9.22
N TYR A 85 4.12 23.01 9.28
CA TYR A 85 3.62 21.92 10.12
C TYR A 85 3.16 20.73 9.25
N PRO A 86 3.56 19.50 9.61
CA PRO A 86 3.12 18.31 8.90
C PRO A 86 1.69 17.92 9.27
N ILE A 87 1.09 17.05 8.46
CA ILE A 87 -0.20 16.41 8.75
C ILE A 87 0.08 14.98 9.21
N LEU A 88 -0.44 14.63 10.39
CA LEU A 88 -0.45 13.26 10.89
C LEU A 88 -1.85 12.69 10.73
N PHE A 89 -1.99 11.65 9.91
CA PHE A 89 -3.23 10.90 9.80
C PHE A 89 -3.28 9.79 10.83
N ILE A 90 -4.28 9.88 11.70
CA ILE A 90 -4.66 8.85 12.66
C ILE A 90 -5.93 8.21 12.09
N THR A 91 -5.85 6.97 11.62
CA THR A 91 -7.01 6.30 11.01
C THR A 91 -7.99 5.82 12.08
N GLY A 92 -9.23 5.57 11.67
CA GLY A 92 -10.26 5.00 12.56
C GLY A 92 -9.95 3.54 12.92
N GLY A 93 -10.57 3.05 13.99
CA GLY A 93 -10.45 1.64 14.40
C GLY A 93 -11.11 0.68 13.40
N GLY A 94 -10.79 -0.62 13.51
CA GLY A 94 -11.36 -1.69 12.67
C GLY A 94 -10.38 -2.33 11.67
N GLY A 95 -9.07 -2.23 11.91
CA GLY A 95 -8.05 -2.88 11.07
C GLY A 95 -7.71 -2.12 9.79
N GLN A 96 -8.34 -0.96 9.56
CA GLN A 96 -8.06 -0.10 8.42
C GLN A 96 -6.94 0.88 8.78
N GLY A 97 -5.70 0.47 8.48
CA GLY A 97 -4.52 1.32 8.65
C GLY A 97 -4.46 2.48 7.64
N ALA A 98 -3.27 3.07 7.52
CA ALA A 98 -2.93 4.16 6.60
C ALA A 98 -3.30 3.90 5.12
N TYR A 99 -3.51 2.64 4.72
CA TYR A 99 -3.95 2.27 3.38
C TYR A 99 -5.30 2.90 2.98
N SER A 100 -6.17 3.17 3.95
CA SER A 100 -7.46 3.84 3.75
C SER A 100 -7.34 5.28 3.22
N LEU A 101 -6.15 5.88 3.27
CA LEU A 101 -5.89 7.26 2.87
C LEU A 101 -5.33 7.39 1.45
N LEU A 102 -4.98 6.26 0.81
CA LEU A 102 -4.18 6.25 -0.41
C LEU A 102 -5.02 6.41 -1.67
N GLN A 103 -6.15 5.72 -1.75
CA GLN A 103 -6.99 5.73 -2.96
C GLN A 103 -8.45 5.60 -2.58
N THR A 104 -9.29 6.38 -3.23
CA THR A 104 -10.74 6.28 -3.05
C THR A 104 -11.27 5.04 -3.78
N PRO A 105 -12.43 4.47 -3.40
CA PRO A 105 -12.98 3.28 -4.05
C PRO A 105 -13.27 3.45 -5.55
N ASP A 106 -13.47 4.68 -6.03
CA ASP A 106 -13.65 5.04 -7.43
C ASP A 106 -12.33 5.28 -8.18
N GLY A 107 -11.18 5.06 -7.52
CA GLY A 107 -9.86 5.04 -8.13
C GLY A 107 -9.12 6.38 -8.13
N ARG A 108 -9.68 7.45 -7.57
CA ARG A 108 -9.03 8.76 -7.46
C ARG A 108 -7.96 8.76 -6.35
N PRO A 109 -7.00 9.70 -6.40
CA PRO A 109 -6.06 9.90 -5.29
C PRO A 109 -6.82 10.13 -3.97
N GLY A 110 -6.33 9.50 -2.90
CA GLY A 110 -6.81 9.74 -1.55
C GLY A 110 -6.14 10.96 -0.91
N TRP A 111 -6.55 11.26 0.33
CA TRP A 111 -6.09 12.44 1.05
C TRP A 111 -4.57 12.55 1.20
N ALA A 112 -3.87 11.43 1.34
CA ALA A 112 -2.40 11.46 1.46
C ALA A 112 -1.75 12.13 0.23
N TYR A 113 -2.26 11.82 -0.97
CA TYR A 113 -1.78 12.41 -2.23
C TYR A 113 -2.26 13.86 -2.42
N ASP A 114 -3.49 14.15 -2.01
CA ASP A 114 -4.04 15.51 -2.08
C ASP A 114 -3.24 16.47 -1.19
N PHE A 115 -2.86 16.06 0.02
CA PHE A 115 -2.10 16.94 0.93
C PHE A 115 -0.61 17.02 0.59
N VAL A 116 0.02 15.93 0.13
CA VAL A 116 1.43 16.01 -0.29
C VAL A 116 1.59 16.87 -1.54
N SER A 117 0.68 16.81 -2.51
CA SER A 117 0.69 17.73 -3.67
C SER A 117 0.47 19.19 -3.27
N GLN A 118 -0.26 19.42 -2.18
CA GLN A 118 -0.41 20.74 -1.56
C GLN A 118 0.83 21.24 -0.81
N GLY A 119 1.90 20.44 -0.69
CA GLY A 119 3.16 20.83 -0.07
C GLY A 119 3.20 20.60 1.44
N TYR A 120 2.34 19.73 1.98
CA TYR A 120 2.45 19.23 3.34
C TYR A 120 3.35 18.00 3.39
N THR A 121 4.22 17.91 4.39
CA THR A 121 4.77 16.61 4.80
C THR A 121 3.66 15.82 5.48
N VAL A 122 3.46 14.58 5.04
CA VAL A 122 2.37 13.72 5.52
C VAL A 122 2.95 12.53 6.26
N TYR A 123 2.43 12.26 7.45
CA TYR A 123 2.69 11.05 8.23
C TYR A 123 1.41 10.23 8.31
N MET A 124 1.50 8.93 8.08
CA MET A 124 0.36 8.01 8.15
C MET A 124 0.76 6.83 9.01
N MET A 125 -0.02 6.57 10.06
CA MET A 125 0.29 5.52 11.03
C MET A 125 -0.65 4.33 10.93
N ASP A 126 -0.14 3.17 11.33
CA ASP A 126 -0.94 1.99 11.65
C ASP A 126 -0.86 1.76 13.17
N TYR A 127 -1.99 1.61 13.89
CA TYR A 127 -1.95 1.33 15.34
C TYR A 127 -1.12 0.08 15.67
N PRO A 128 -0.55 -0.02 16.88
CA PRO A 128 0.01 -1.28 17.38
C PRO A 128 -0.96 -2.46 17.16
N GLY A 129 -0.43 -3.59 16.70
CA GLY A 129 -1.22 -4.78 16.36
C GLY A 129 -2.07 -4.69 15.08
N GLN A 130 -1.95 -3.62 14.28
CA GLN A 130 -2.70 -3.44 13.03
C GLN A 130 -1.81 -3.14 11.82
N GLY A 131 -2.22 -3.58 10.63
CA GLY A 131 -1.55 -3.24 9.38
C GLY A 131 -0.08 -3.66 9.36
N ARG A 132 0.83 -2.69 9.24
CA ARG A 132 2.29 -2.90 9.24
C ARG A 132 2.93 -2.84 10.63
N SER A 133 2.15 -2.49 11.65
CA SER A 133 2.53 -2.68 13.05
C SER A 133 2.26 -4.13 13.42
N ALA A 134 3.30 -4.86 13.83
CA ALA A 134 3.20 -6.29 14.06
C ALA A 134 2.17 -6.59 15.16
N TYR A 135 1.35 -7.62 14.91
CA TYR A 135 0.46 -8.20 15.91
C TYR A 135 1.18 -9.30 16.66
N VAL A 136 1.19 -9.20 17.98
CA VAL A 136 1.81 -10.16 18.90
C VAL A 136 0.71 -11.01 19.57
N PRO A 137 0.59 -12.30 19.20
CA PRO A 137 -0.37 -13.20 19.83
C PRO A 137 0.04 -13.55 21.27
N GLY A 138 -0.90 -14.10 22.04
CA GLY A 138 -0.62 -14.57 23.41
C GLY A 138 -1.01 -13.58 24.50
N GLY A 139 -1.90 -12.63 24.20
CA GLY A 139 -2.51 -11.73 25.18
C GLY A 139 -1.86 -10.35 25.30
N LEU A 140 -0.76 -10.09 24.58
CA LEU A 140 -0.13 -8.78 24.52
C LEU A 140 -1.00 -7.78 23.71
N ASP A 141 -1.40 -8.14 22.49
CA ASP A 141 -2.34 -7.34 21.67
C ASP A 141 -3.81 -7.75 21.82
N GLY A 142 -4.13 -8.58 22.82
CA GLY A 142 -5.45 -9.18 22.98
C GLY A 142 -5.71 -10.33 22.00
N ASN A 143 -6.98 -10.68 21.80
CA ASN A 143 -7.40 -11.70 20.82
C ASN A 143 -8.10 -11.02 19.63
N LEU A 144 -7.83 -11.51 18.42
CA LEU A 144 -8.57 -11.13 17.21
C LEU A 144 -9.98 -11.72 17.23
N VAL A 145 -10.84 -11.17 18.08
CA VAL A 145 -12.27 -11.46 18.09
C VAL A 145 -13.00 -10.32 17.37
N PRO A 146 -13.81 -10.61 16.35
CA PRO A 146 -14.67 -9.59 15.76
C PRO A 146 -15.56 -9.00 16.85
N PRO A 147 -15.85 -7.69 16.84
CA PRO A 147 -16.78 -7.11 17.79
C PRO A 147 -18.09 -7.89 17.70
N PRO A 148 -18.74 -8.19 18.84
CA PRO A 148 -19.99 -8.93 18.80
C PRO A 148 -20.97 -8.18 17.91
N PHE A 149 -21.55 -8.88 16.92
CA PHE A 149 -22.69 -8.34 16.20
C PHE A 149 -23.78 -8.11 17.24
N ARG A 150 -24.09 -6.84 17.50
CA ARG A 150 -25.20 -6.49 18.36
C ARG A 150 -26.47 -6.88 17.61
N SER A 151 -27.07 -8.03 17.94
CA SER A 151 -28.44 -8.30 17.51
C SER A 151 -29.33 -7.24 18.17
N THR A 152 -30.13 -6.55 17.36
CA THR A 152 -31.12 -5.60 17.84
C THR A 152 -32.34 -6.36 18.37
N ASP A 153 -32.14 -7.30 19.28
CA ASP A 153 -33.23 -8.08 19.86
C ASP A 153 -33.63 -7.41 21.18
N GLY A 154 -34.39 -6.32 21.08
CA GLY A 154 -35.37 -5.84 22.08
C GLY A 154 -34.97 -5.67 23.56
N GLY A 155 -33.70 -5.83 23.94
CA GLY A 155 -33.25 -5.81 25.32
C GLY A 155 -32.78 -4.42 25.74
N SER A 156 -33.46 -3.86 26.75
CA SER A 156 -33.12 -2.65 27.51
C SER A 156 -31.67 -2.17 27.34
N LEU A 157 -31.53 -0.93 26.85
CA LEU A 157 -30.27 -0.19 26.81
C LEU A 157 -29.61 -0.19 28.20
N ASP A 158 -28.65 -1.10 28.43
CA ASP A 158 -27.70 -0.94 29.52
C ASP A 158 -26.81 0.24 29.13
N ARG A 159 -27.16 1.44 29.65
CA ARG A 159 -26.45 2.70 29.44
C ARG A 159 -25.17 2.75 30.29
N ARG A 160 -24.39 1.67 30.36
CA ARG A 160 -23.04 1.83 30.89
C ARG A 160 -22.26 2.67 29.88
N PRO A 161 -21.62 3.76 30.31
CA PRO A 161 -20.74 4.49 29.41
C PRO A 161 -19.72 3.50 28.87
N ALA A 162 -19.57 3.47 27.54
CA ALA A 162 -18.40 2.89 26.93
C ALA A 162 -17.21 3.70 27.45
N THR A 163 -16.63 3.25 28.56
CA THR A 163 -15.34 3.72 28.98
C THR A 163 -14.40 3.17 27.94
N ILE A 164 -14.07 3.99 26.95
CA ILE A 164 -12.85 3.81 26.17
C ILE A 164 -11.76 3.82 27.24
N VAL A 165 -11.26 2.64 27.60
CA VAL A 165 -10.03 2.53 28.37
C VAL A 165 -8.91 2.96 27.42
N CYS A 166 -8.79 4.27 27.24
CA CYS A 166 -7.52 4.87 26.85
C CYS A 166 -6.60 4.61 28.05
N GLY A 167 -5.53 3.85 27.83
CA GLY A 167 -4.70 3.32 28.90
C GLY A 167 -4.16 4.40 29.84
N GLU A 168 -4.84 4.60 30.96
CA GLU A 168 -4.30 5.24 32.15
C GLU A 168 -3.78 4.14 33.07
N GLN A 169 -2.64 3.56 32.70
CA GLN A 169 -1.85 2.72 33.60
C GLN A 169 -0.36 3.03 33.42
N LEU A 170 -0.02 4.31 33.50
CA LEU A 170 1.36 4.77 33.72
C LEU A 170 1.33 5.98 34.67
N ALA A 171 1.27 5.72 35.98
CA ALA A 171 1.94 6.49 37.04
C ALA A 171 1.49 6.02 38.42
N ALA A 172 2.13 4.97 38.95
CA ALA A 172 2.21 4.76 40.39
C ALA A 172 3.47 3.97 40.73
N GLY A 173 4.62 4.64 40.56
CA GLY A 173 5.75 4.35 41.43
C GLY A 173 5.41 4.90 42.82
N LYS A 174 5.48 4.04 43.83
CA LYS A 174 5.79 4.46 45.20
C LYS A 174 6.65 3.39 45.85
N GLU A 175 7.83 3.83 46.28
CA GLU A 175 8.74 3.16 47.21
C GLU A 175 7.96 2.53 48.38
N VAL A 176 8.30 1.30 48.76
CA VAL A 176 9.17 0.92 49.91
C VAL A 176 9.68 -0.50 49.65
#